data_AF-A0A172U1T2-F1
#
_entry.id   AF-A0A172U1T2-F1
#
_cell.length_a   1.000
_cell.length_b   1.000
_cell.length_c   1.000
_cell.angle_alpha   90.00
_cell.angle_beta   90.00
_cell.angle_gamma   90.00
#
_symmetry.space_group_name_H-M   'P 1'
#
loop_
_entity.id
_entity.type
_entity.pdbx_description
1 polymer ?
#
loop_
_entity_poly.entity_id
_entity_poly.type
_entity_poly.pdbx_seq_one_letter_code
_entity_poly.pdbx_strand_id
1 'polypeptide(L)'
;MDVATYITTLPSLVLFLLTVAIGELAAEAGHWVAKRKTKDATNEGAPSLGSLVGAMLGLLAFMLGFTFSITSSRFANRKELMVAQSNALGTCYLRTSFLPEKQKEETRKLLREYVDILVKMKNHKDVMQGVVRLDELHLLIWNQAASLAREDMDSELRMLYVTSLNEVIDIFGERKTVVLVFRIPSVLWTSLFLLYSISMFVVGYETGSFRIRRVMATPLMVSAFALIVTLIANMDSTKSEQRFRVSQQPLIELQQMMQQNIP
;
A
#
# COMPACT_ATOMS: atom_id res chain seq x y z
N MET A 1 -17.97 -5.78 1.86
CA MET A 1 -16.51 -5.67 1.69
C MET A 1 -16.23 -4.98 0.38
N ASP A 2 -15.37 -3.97 0.38
CA ASP A 2 -15.08 -3.13 -0.79
C ASP A 2 -14.21 -3.87 -1.83
N VAL A 3 -14.42 -3.63 -3.13
CA VAL A 3 -13.72 -4.32 -4.24
C VAL A 3 -12.20 -4.24 -4.12
N ALA A 4 -11.70 -3.06 -3.71
CA ALA A 4 -10.28 -2.84 -3.45
C ALA A 4 -9.71 -3.79 -2.37
N THR A 5 -10.52 -4.12 -1.35
CA THR A 5 -10.11 -5.03 -0.28
C THR A 5 -10.03 -6.47 -0.78
N TYR A 6 -10.94 -6.90 -1.66
CA TYR A 6 -10.85 -8.24 -2.26
C TYR A 6 -9.61 -8.38 -3.14
N ILE A 7 -9.35 -7.42 -4.03
CA ILE A 7 -8.21 -7.46 -4.96
C ILE A 7 -6.89 -7.54 -4.21
N THR A 8 -6.71 -6.70 -3.19
CA THR A 8 -5.45 -6.59 -2.44
C THR A 8 -5.21 -7.74 -1.47
N THR A 9 -6.25 -8.51 -1.11
CA THR A 9 -6.14 -9.63 -0.17
C THR A 9 -5.84 -10.97 -0.85
N LEU A 10 -6.05 -11.09 -2.16
CA LEU A 10 -5.77 -12.32 -2.92
C LEU A 10 -4.26 -12.59 -2.99
N PRO A 11 -3.83 -13.87 -3.01
CA PRO A 11 -2.47 -14.23 -3.37
C PRO A 11 -2.12 -13.69 -4.76
N SER A 12 -0.90 -13.21 -4.97
CA SER A 12 -0.52 -12.56 -6.22
C SER A 12 -0.67 -13.47 -7.45
N LEU A 13 -0.41 -14.78 -7.29
CA LEU A 13 -0.59 -15.75 -8.36
C LEU A 13 -2.07 -15.92 -8.73
N VAL A 14 -2.95 -15.97 -7.72
CA VAL A 14 -4.40 -16.10 -7.93
C VAL A 14 -4.94 -14.84 -8.64
N LEU A 15 -4.53 -13.65 -8.18
CA LEU A 15 -4.92 -12.40 -8.83
C LEU A 15 -4.43 -12.33 -10.28
N PHE A 16 -3.18 -12.75 -10.54
CA PHE A 16 -2.63 -12.81 -11.89
C PHE A 16 -3.45 -13.73 -12.79
N LEU A 17 -3.71 -14.97 -12.36
CA LEU A 17 -4.50 -15.93 -13.13
C LEU A 17 -5.94 -15.46 -13.37
N LEU A 18 -6.57 -14.83 -12.38
CA LEU A 18 -7.91 -14.24 -12.53
C LEU A 18 -7.90 -13.08 -13.53
N THR A 19 -6.90 -12.20 -13.46
CA THR A 19 -6.79 -11.06 -14.39
C THR A 19 -6.54 -11.54 -15.82
N VAL A 20 -5.67 -12.53 -16.01
CA VAL A 20 -5.47 -13.19 -17.30
C VAL A 20 -6.78 -13.82 -17.79
N ALA A 21 -7.47 -14.59 -16.95
CA ALA A 21 -8.74 -15.21 -17.33
C ALA A 21 -9.78 -14.17 -17.76
N ILE A 22 -9.91 -13.05 -17.05
CA ILE A 22 -10.80 -11.95 -17.43
C ILE A 22 -10.40 -11.36 -18.80
N GLY A 23 -9.11 -11.11 -19.01
CA GLY A 23 -8.60 -10.56 -20.27
C GLY A 23 -8.80 -11.50 -21.45
N GLU A 24 -8.51 -12.79 -21.28
CA GLU A 24 -8.72 -13.82 -22.31
C GLU A 24 -10.21 -13.99 -22.64
N LEU A 25 -11.09 -14.01 -21.63
CA LEU A 25 -12.53 -14.10 -21.85
C LEU A 25 -13.07 -12.88 -22.61
N ALA A 26 -12.60 -11.68 -22.26
CA ALA A 26 -12.96 -10.47 -22.97
C ALA A 26 -12.46 -10.48 -24.43
N ALA A 27 -11.22 -10.89 -24.65
CA ALA A 27 -10.64 -11.03 -25.99
C ALA A 27 -11.37 -12.10 -26.82
N GLU A 28 -11.67 -13.27 -26.27
CA GLU A 28 -12.40 -14.32 -26.97
C GLU A 28 -13.84 -13.89 -27.29
N ALA A 29 -14.50 -13.15 -26.38
CA ALA A 29 -15.80 -12.57 -26.64
C ALA A 29 -15.75 -11.57 -27.81
N GLY A 30 -14.75 -10.68 -27.84
CA GLY A 30 -14.53 -9.76 -28.96
C GLY A 30 -14.30 -10.50 -30.28
N HIS A 31 -13.45 -11.52 -30.24
CA HIS A 31 -13.13 -12.39 -31.38
C HIS A 31 -14.37 -13.09 -31.95
N TRP A 32 -15.22 -13.62 -31.06
CA TRP A 32 -16.45 -14.30 -31.42
C TRP A 32 -17.48 -13.35 -32.03
N VAL A 33 -17.63 -12.13 -31.49
CA VAL A 33 -18.51 -11.09 -32.06
C VAL A 33 -18.04 -10.69 -33.46
N ALA A 34 -16.73 -10.52 -33.68
CA ALA A 34 -16.17 -10.23 -35.00
C ALA A 34 -16.43 -11.34 -36.01
N LYS A 35 -16.25 -12.62 -35.63
CA LYS A 35 -16.51 -13.78 -36.48
C LYS A 35 -17.98 -13.93 -36.87
N ARG A 36 -18.92 -13.60 -35.98
CA ARG A 36 -20.35 -13.63 -36.31
C ARG A 36 -20.69 -12.57 -37.35
N LYS A 37 -20.20 -11.35 -37.19
CA LYS A 37 -20.49 -10.25 -38.13
C LYS A 37 -19.83 -10.43 -39.51
N THR A 38 -18.65 -11.03 -39.57
CA THR A 38 -17.94 -11.28 -40.84
C THR A 38 -18.49 -12.47 -41.63
N LYS A 39 -19.26 -13.38 -41.01
CA LYS A 39 -19.98 -14.45 -41.73
C LYS A 39 -21.18 -13.93 -42.53
N ASP A 40 -21.83 -12.86 -42.05
CA ASP A 40 -23.03 -12.30 -42.65
C ASP A 40 -22.73 -11.18 -43.66
N ALA A 41 -21.52 -10.61 -43.64
CA ALA A 41 -21.10 -9.55 -44.55
C ALA A 41 -20.39 -10.13 -45.80
N THR A 42 -20.96 -9.89 -46.98
CA THR A 42 -20.32 -10.13 -48.28
C THR A 42 -19.09 -9.23 -48.45
N ASN A 43 -17.94 -9.70 -47.98
CA ASN A 43 -16.59 -9.50 -48.54
C ASN A 43 -16.14 -8.09 -48.98
N GLU A 44 -16.66 -7.00 -48.40
CA GLU A 44 -15.98 -5.71 -48.41
C GLU A 44 -15.16 -5.59 -47.12
N GLY A 45 -13.83 -5.59 -47.26
CA GLY A 45 -12.91 -5.61 -46.13
C GLY A 45 -13.22 -4.51 -45.13
N ALA A 46 -13.67 -4.91 -43.94
CA ALA A 46 -13.93 -3.97 -42.85
C ALA A 46 -12.66 -3.13 -42.59
N PRO A 47 -12.79 -1.79 -42.39
CA PRO A 47 -11.65 -0.96 -42.05
C PRO A 47 -10.95 -1.51 -40.80
N SER A 48 -9.61 -1.55 -40.81
CA SER A 48 -8.85 -1.93 -39.62
C SER A 48 -9.15 -0.95 -38.48
N LEU A 49 -9.46 -1.50 -37.30
CA LEU A 49 -9.63 -0.73 -36.07
C LEU A 49 -8.28 -0.52 -35.35
N GLY A 50 -7.15 -0.69 -36.03
CA GLY A 50 -5.82 -0.61 -35.43
C GLY A 50 -5.55 0.72 -34.69
N SER A 51 -6.04 1.84 -35.23
CA SER A 51 -5.95 3.15 -34.56
C SER A 51 -6.77 3.21 -33.27
N LEU A 52 -7.98 2.63 -33.27
CA LEU A 52 -8.84 2.51 -32.09
C LEU A 52 -8.22 1.59 -31.04
N VAL A 53 -7.68 0.43 -31.45
CA VAL A 53 -6.94 -0.49 -30.58
C VAL A 53 -5.77 0.25 -29.93
N GLY A 54 -4.98 0.97 -30.72
CA GLY A 54 -3.87 1.79 -30.22
C GLY A 54 -4.31 2.82 -29.19
N ALA A 55 -5.40 3.55 -29.45
CA ALA A 55 -5.95 4.54 -28.52
C ALA A 55 -6.45 3.90 -27.21
N MET A 56 -7.16 2.77 -27.28
CA MET A 56 -7.66 2.04 -26.11
C MET A 56 -6.53 1.46 -25.25
N LEU A 57 -5.48 0.93 -25.88
CA LEU A 57 -4.29 0.45 -25.18
C LEU A 57 -3.48 1.60 -24.59
N GLY A 58 -3.39 2.74 -25.29
CA GLY A 58 -2.79 3.97 -24.77
C GLY A 58 -3.51 4.47 -23.52
N LEU A 59 -4.84 4.48 -23.54
CA LEU A 59 -5.65 4.87 -22.38
C LEU A 59 -5.47 3.89 -21.20
N LEU A 60 -5.43 2.59 -21.48
CA LEU A 60 -5.14 1.56 -20.46
C LEU A 60 -3.74 1.74 -19.87
N ALA A 61 -2.73 1.96 -20.70
CA ALA A 61 -1.36 2.21 -20.26
C ALA A 61 -1.26 3.47 -19.39
N PHE A 62 -1.95 4.55 -19.78
CA PHE A 62 -2.04 5.78 -18.99
C PHE A 62 -2.67 5.53 -17.62
N MET A 63 -3.80 4.80 -17.58
CA MET A 63 -4.48 4.48 -16.34
C MET A 63 -3.64 3.59 -15.41
N LEU A 64 -2.90 2.63 -15.97
CA LEU A 64 -1.95 1.80 -15.22
C LEU A 64 -0.80 2.62 -14.67
N GLY A 65 -0.22 3.53 -15.46
CA GLY A 65 0.83 4.44 -15.03
C GLY A 65 0.39 5.34 -13.88
N PHE A 66 -0.81 5.92 -13.99
CA PHE A 66 -1.41 6.73 -12.93
C PHE A 66 -1.64 5.94 -11.64
N THR A 67 -2.22 4.74 -11.75
CA THR A 67 -2.50 3.87 -10.59
C THR A 67 -1.19 3.39 -9.95
N PHE A 68 -0.20 3.02 -10.75
CA PHE A 68 1.14 2.66 -10.27
C PHE A 68 1.78 3.82 -9.50
N SER A 69 1.71 5.05 -10.03
CA SER A 69 2.25 6.25 -9.36
C SER A 69 1.64 6.47 -7.97
N ILE A 70 0.30 6.35 -7.84
CA ILE A 70 -0.40 6.45 -6.55
C ILE A 70 0.10 5.37 -5.57
N THR A 71 0.17 4.11 -6.02
CA THR A 71 0.63 3.01 -5.15
C THR A 71 2.08 3.15 -4.74
N SER A 72 2.94 3.62 -5.65
CA SER A 72 4.36 3.84 -5.40
C SER A 72 4.58 4.97 -4.40
N SER A 73 3.89 6.10 -4.58
CA SER A 73 3.92 7.23 -3.63
C SER A 73 3.47 6.80 -2.24
N ARG A 74 2.36 6.06 -2.14
CA ARG A 74 1.86 5.52 -0.86
C ARG A 74 2.87 4.54 -0.23
N PHE A 75 3.49 3.66 -1.02
CA PHE A 75 4.52 2.76 -0.53
C PHE A 75 5.76 3.51 -0.03
N ALA A 76 6.20 4.54 -0.74
CA ALA A 76 7.29 5.41 -0.33
C ALA A 76 6.97 6.12 0.99
N ASN A 77 5.79 6.72 1.13
CA ASN A 77 5.32 7.39 2.35
C ASN A 77 5.28 6.41 3.55
N ARG A 78 4.80 5.17 3.37
CA ARG A 78 4.85 4.15 4.43
C ARG A 78 6.27 3.84 4.90
N LYS A 79 7.27 3.84 4.01
CA LYS A 79 8.68 3.62 4.38
C LYS A 79 9.26 4.82 5.12
N GLU A 80 8.96 6.03 4.66
CA GLU A 80 9.41 7.27 5.27
C GLU A 80 8.87 7.40 6.70
N LEU A 81 7.56 7.21 6.90
CA LEU A 81 6.94 7.25 8.22
C LEU A 81 7.46 6.15 9.16
N MET A 82 7.85 4.98 8.65
CA MET A 82 8.48 3.94 9.46
C MET A 82 9.81 4.41 10.05
N VAL A 83 10.67 5.00 9.20
CA VAL A 83 11.97 5.51 9.61
C VAL A 83 11.80 6.71 10.54
N ALA A 84 10.92 7.66 10.18
CA ALA A 84 10.62 8.83 11.00
C ALA A 84 10.13 8.42 12.39
N GLN A 85 9.22 7.43 12.48
CA GLN A 85 8.73 6.96 13.77
C GLN A 85 9.83 6.35 14.64
N SER A 86 10.70 5.56 14.02
CA SER A 86 11.85 4.96 14.73
C SER A 86 12.79 6.05 15.27
N ASN A 87 13.09 7.07 14.46
CA ASN A 87 13.97 8.16 14.84
C ASN A 87 13.37 9.05 15.94
N ALA A 88 12.08 9.37 15.85
CA ALA A 88 11.38 10.15 16.86
C ALA A 88 11.32 9.40 18.20
N LEU A 89 11.00 8.10 18.17
CA LEU A 89 11.03 7.25 19.38
C LEU A 89 12.43 7.14 19.98
N GLY A 90 13.46 6.96 19.15
CA GLY A 90 14.85 6.95 19.60
C GLY A 90 15.26 8.28 20.25
N THR A 91 14.93 9.39 19.61
CA THR A 91 15.19 10.73 20.16
C THR A 91 14.46 10.96 21.47
N CYS A 92 13.17 10.64 21.54
CA CYS A 92 12.37 10.75 22.75
C CYS A 92 12.94 9.88 23.89
N TYR A 93 13.34 8.64 23.58
CA TYR A 93 13.97 7.74 24.54
C TYR A 93 15.30 8.29 25.08
N LEU A 94 16.20 8.79 24.23
CA LEU A 94 17.46 9.41 24.68
C LEU A 94 17.21 10.65 25.55
N ARG A 95 16.22 11.46 25.20
CA ARG A 95 15.84 12.66 25.98
C ARG A 95 15.20 12.35 27.33
N THR A 96 14.79 11.11 27.59
CA THR A 96 14.40 10.70 28.95
C THR A 96 15.55 10.83 29.95
N SER A 97 16.81 10.84 29.49
CA SER A 97 18.00 11.04 30.34
C SER A 97 18.06 12.41 31.00
N PHE A 98 17.29 13.39 30.53
CA PHE A 98 17.17 14.70 31.17
C PHE A 98 16.14 14.72 32.31
N LEU A 99 15.29 13.69 32.41
CA LEU A 99 14.21 13.66 33.38
C LEU A 99 14.71 13.25 34.77
N PRO A 100 14.02 13.66 35.84
CA PRO A 100 14.27 13.10 37.16
C PRO A 100 14.08 11.57 37.15
N GLU A 101 14.83 10.87 38.00
CA GLU A 101 15.00 9.40 37.88
C GLU A 101 13.67 8.64 37.88
N LYS A 102 12.70 9.08 38.69
CA LYS A 102 11.36 8.46 38.76
C LYS A 102 10.62 8.53 37.42
N GLN A 103 10.56 9.72 36.80
CA GLN A 103 9.88 9.92 35.52
C GLN A 103 10.66 9.27 34.37
N LYS A 104 12.00 9.29 34.44
CA LYS A 104 12.88 8.62 33.48
C LYS A 104 12.60 7.12 33.44
N GLU A 105 12.63 6.43 34.57
CA GLU A 105 12.40 4.98 34.63
C GLU A 105 11.01 4.59 34.12
N GLU A 106 9.96 5.27 34.58
CA GLU A 106 8.58 4.98 34.18
C GLU A 106 8.35 5.26 32.68
N THR A 107 8.88 6.38 32.17
CA THR A 107 8.79 6.72 30.75
C THR A 107 9.54 5.72 29.89
N ARG A 108 10.78 5.34 30.26
CA ARG A 108 11.57 4.33 29.51
C ARG A 108 10.84 2.99 29.46
N LYS A 109 10.19 2.57 30.55
CA LYS A 109 9.37 1.36 30.59
C LYS A 109 8.20 1.44 29.61
N LEU A 110 7.45 2.54 29.61
CA LEU A 110 6.33 2.75 28.69
C LEU A 110 6.78 2.79 27.22
N LEU A 111 7.91 3.44 26.92
CA LEU A 111 8.48 3.49 25.56
C LEU A 111 8.96 2.12 25.06
N ARG A 112 9.48 1.26 25.94
CA ARG A 112 9.82 -0.13 25.57
C ARG A 112 8.59 -0.94 25.22
N GLU A 113 7.54 -0.85 26.05
CA GLU A 113 6.26 -1.49 25.73
C GLU A 113 5.70 -0.99 24.39
N TYR A 114 5.80 0.31 24.14
CA TYR A 114 5.40 0.95 22.90
C TYR A 114 6.10 0.33 21.67
N VAL A 115 7.44 0.22 21.71
CA VAL A 115 8.22 -0.37 20.62
C VAL A 115 7.94 -1.87 20.47
N ASP A 116 7.79 -2.61 21.57
CA ASP A 116 7.47 -4.03 21.56
C ASP A 116 6.14 -4.31 20.85
N ILE A 117 5.13 -3.47 21.07
CA ILE A 117 3.84 -3.57 20.38
C ILE A 117 4.03 -3.31 18.88
N LEU A 118 4.74 -2.24 18.50
CA LEU A 118 4.97 -1.92 17.09
C LEU A 118 5.68 -3.04 16.32
N VAL A 119 6.71 -3.66 16.90
CA VAL A 119 7.45 -4.78 16.28
C VAL A 119 6.55 -6.03 16.11
N LYS A 120 5.57 -6.22 17.00
CA LYS A 120 4.62 -7.34 16.94
C LYS A 120 3.47 -7.11 15.94
N MET A 121 3.24 -5.88 15.47
CA MET A 121 2.19 -5.58 14.48
C MET A 121 2.53 -6.15 13.09
N LYS A 122 2.08 -7.37 12.81
CA LYS A 122 2.37 -8.04 11.52
C LYS A 122 1.16 -8.11 10.62
N ASN A 123 -0.04 -8.25 11.18
CA ASN A 123 -1.27 -8.37 10.40
C ASN A 123 -2.29 -7.30 10.79
N HIS A 124 -3.39 -7.22 10.05
CA HIS A 124 -4.43 -6.21 10.30
C HIS A 124 -5.04 -6.31 11.71
N LYS A 125 -5.23 -7.53 12.23
CA LYS A 125 -5.78 -7.73 13.58
C LYS A 125 -4.82 -7.21 14.65
N ASP A 126 -3.52 -7.52 14.53
CA ASP A 126 -2.49 -7.03 15.44
C ASP A 126 -2.42 -5.50 15.40
N VAL A 127 -2.53 -4.88 14.22
CA VAL A 127 -2.55 -3.42 14.05
C VAL A 127 -3.76 -2.83 14.76
N MET A 128 -4.97 -3.36 14.55
CA MET A 128 -6.18 -2.83 15.18
C MET A 128 -6.12 -2.91 16.71
N GLN A 129 -5.64 -4.04 17.26
CA GLN A 129 -5.51 -4.21 18.71
C GLN A 129 -4.39 -3.35 19.29
N GLY A 130 -3.23 -3.33 18.64
CA GLY A 130 -2.08 -2.61 19.15
C GLY A 130 -2.24 -1.09 19.01
N VAL A 131 -2.96 -0.58 18.01
CA VAL A 131 -3.29 0.86 17.92
C VAL A 131 -4.04 1.35 19.15
N VAL A 132 -5.02 0.59 19.64
CA VAL A 132 -5.76 0.94 20.86
C VAL A 132 -4.82 1.04 22.06
N ARG A 133 -3.92 0.06 22.21
CA ARG A 133 -2.95 0.07 23.32
C ARG A 133 -1.92 1.20 23.18
N LEU A 134 -1.50 1.55 21.97
CA LEU A 134 -0.58 2.66 21.74
C LEU A 134 -1.24 4.02 22.05
N ASP A 135 -2.52 4.19 21.70
CA ASP A 135 -3.30 5.38 22.08
C ASP A 135 -3.36 5.52 23.62
N GLU A 136 -3.52 4.43 24.37
CA GLU A 136 -3.43 4.44 25.84
C GLU A 136 -2.03 4.80 26.34
N LEU A 137 -0.98 4.23 25.74
CA LEU A 137 0.42 4.51 26.13
C LEU A 137 0.79 5.97 25.88
N HIS A 138 0.26 6.61 24.83
CA HIS A 138 0.43 8.05 24.61
C HIS A 138 -0.09 8.87 25.80
N LEU A 139 -1.27 8.56 26.31
CA LEU A 139 -1.83 9.25 27.48
C LEU A 139 -0.99 9.02 28.74
N LEU A 140 -0.52 7.78 28.95
CA LEU A 140 0.33 7.45 30.10
C LEU A 140 1.67 8.21 30.06
N ILE A 141 2.33 8.25 28.89
CA ILE A 141 3.59 8.98 28.71
C ILE A 141 3.36 10.49 28.83
N TRP A 142 2.25 10.99 28.28
CA TRP A 142 1.86 12.40 28.41
C TRP A 142 1.64 12.81 29.87
N ASN A 143 1.01 11.95 30.67
CA ASN A 143 0.83 12.19 32.10
C ASN A 143 2.18 12.30 32.84
N GLN A 144 3.18 11.48 32.47
CA GLN A 144 4.54 11.63 33.00
C GLN A 144 5.13 12.99 32.61
N ALA A 145 4.99 13.39 31.34
CA ALA A 145 5.46 14.69 30.85
C ALA A 145 4.79 15.87 31.58
N ALA A 146 3.47 15.81 31.78
CA ALA A 146 2.71 16.84 32.49
C ALA A 146 3.11 16.95 33.96
N SER A 147 3.50 15.84 34.59
CA SER A 147 3.97 15.86 35.99
C SER A 147 5.26 16.66 36.19
N LEU A 148 6.10 16.77 35.15
CA LEU A 148 7.36 17.53 35.17
C LEU A 148 7.16 19.04 35.36
N ALA A 149 5.94 19.55 35.16
CA ALA A 149 5.62 20.94 35.44
C ALA A 149 5.72 21.30 36.93
N ARG A 150 5.67 20.29 37.81
CA ARG A 150 5.79 20.45 39.27
C ARG A 150 7.18 20.14 39.80
N GLU A 151 8.06 19.63 38.96
CA GLU A 151 9.43 19.26 39.30
C GLU A 151 10.38 20.46 39.09
N ASP A 152 11.40 20.56 39.93
CA ASP A 152 12.49 21.53 39.79
C ASP A 152 13.44 21.11 38.66
N MET A 153 13.00 21.35 37.43
CA MET A 153 13.68 20.98 36.19
C MET A 153 13.82 22.21 35.29
N ASP A 154 14.97 22.33 34.65
CA ASP A 154 15.23 23.37 33.67
C ASP A 154 14.17 23.38 32.55
N SER A 155 13.69 24.57 32.21
CA SER A 155 12.58 24.73 31.27
C SER A 155 12.96 24.36 29.83
N GLU A 156 14.21 24.55 29.42
CA GLU A 156 14.70 24.19 28.09
C GLU A 156 14.79 22.67 27.96
N LEU A 157 15.34 21.98 28.97
CA LEU A 157 15.37 20.51 28.99
C LEU A 157 13.96 19.92 28.99
N ARG A 158 13.03 20.51 29.75
CA ARG A 158 11.62 20.08 29.77
C ARG A 158 10.99 20.25 28.39
N MET A 159 11.22 21.39 27.73
CA MET A 159 10.73 21.66 26.38
C MET A 159 11.30 20.67 25.36
N LEU A 160 12.60 20.37 25.41
CA LEU A 160 13.24 19.38 24.52
C LEU A 160 12.59 18.01 24.62
N TYR A 161 12.26 17.54 25.83
CA TYR A 161 11.56 16.27 26.01
C TYR A 161 10.13 16.33 25.49
N VAL A 162 9.34 17.33 25.90
CA VAL A 162 7.93 17.47 25.49
C VAL A 162 7.79 17.57 23.97
N THR A 163 8.66 18.33 23.30
CA THR A 163 8.66 18.44 21.84
C THR A 163 8.96 17.10 21.17
N SER A 164 9.92 16.33 21.70
CA SER A 164 10.19 14.97 21.15
C SER A 164 9.04 13.99 21.37
N LEU A 165 8.31 14.13 22.48
CA LEU A 165 7.12 13.33 22.74
C LEU A 165 5.98 13.68 21.78
N ASN A 166 5.75 14.97 21.53
CA ASN A 166 4.78 15.43 20.53
C ASN A 166 5.08 14.84 19.15
N GLU A 167 6.34 14.87 18.72
CA GLU A 167 6.76 14.31 17.43
C GLU A 167 6.46 12.80 17.31
N VAL A 168 6.63 12.03 18.39
CA VAL A 168 6.23 10.60 18.44
C VAL A 168 4.73 10.43 18.23
N ILE A 169 3.91 11.27 18.86
CA ILE A 169 2.45 11.22 18.77
C ILE A 169 1.99 11.63 17.35
N ASP A 170 2.54 12.70 16.81
CA ASP A 170 2.21 13.22 15.49
C ASP A 170 2.53 12.19 14.39
N ILE A 171 3.76 11.64 14.37
CA ILE A 171 4.16 10.63 13.39
C ILE A 171 3.31 9.35 13.53
N PHE A 172 2.94 8.96 14.74
CA PHE A 172 2.02 7.84 14.92
C PHE A 172 0.64 8.11 14.31
N GLY A 173 0.09 9.32 14.51
CA GLY A 173 -1.17 9.75 13.91
C GLY A 173 -1.13 9.72 12.37
N GLU A 174 -0.05 10.22 11.78
CA GLU A 174 0.18 10.18 10.33
C GLU A 174 0.26 8.73 9.82
N ARG A 175 1.09 7.90 10.45
CA ARG A 175 1.25 6.48 10.08
C ARG A 175 -0.06 5.70 10.21
N LYS A 176 -0.83 5.93 11.29
CA LYS A 176 -2.17 5.35 11.50
C LYS A 176 -3.10 5.71 10.35
N THR A 177 -3.11 6.97 9.91
CA THR A 177 -3.93 7.46 8.80
C THR A 177 -3.52 6.83 7.45
N VAL A 178 -2.23 6.79 7.12
CA VAL A 178 -1.73 6.20 5.86
C VAL A 178 -2.01 4.69 5.78
N VAL A 179 -1.91 3.99 6.91
CA VAL A 179 -2.11 2.53 6.95
C VAL A 179 -3.61 2.16 6.96
N LEU A 180 -4.44 2.88 7.73
CA LEU A 180 -5.84 2.50 7.94
C LEU A 180 -6.83 3.22 7.02
N VAL A 181 -6.57 4.47 6.65
CA VAL A 181 -7.54 5.34 5.98
C VAL A 181 -7.22 5.50 4.49
N PHE A 182 -5.98 5.84 4.14
CA PHE A 182 -5.61 6.05 2.74
C PHE A 182 -5.45 4.72 2.03
N ARG A 183 -6.48 4.29 1.29
CA ARG A 183 -6.45 3.18 0.33
C ARG A 183 -6.83 3.70 -1.06
N ILE A 184 -6.45 2.98 -2.11
CA ILE A 184 -6.98 3.29 -3.45
C ILE A 184 -8.51 3.12 -3.41
N PRO A 185 -9.30 4.16 -3.74
CA PRO A 185 -10.74 4.04 -3.83
C PRO A 185 -11.15 2.95 -4.82
N SER A 186 -12.16 2.16 -4.48
CA SER A 186 -12.63 1.06 -5.34
C SER A 186 -13.14 1.51 -6.71
N VAL A 187 -13.52 2.78 -6.84
CA VAL A 187 -13.87 3.41 -8.12
C VAL A 187 -12.68 3.35 -9.11
N LEU A 188 -11.44 3.53 -8.64
CA LEU A 188 -10.27 3.42 -9.52
C LEU A 188 -10.02 1.98 -9.97
N TRP A 189 -10.15 1.01 -9.05
CA TRP A 189 -10.02 -0.42 -9.36
C TRP A 189 -11.09 -0.91 -10.34
N THR A 190 -12.35 -0.56 -10.11
CA THR A 190 -13.47 -0.94 -11.00
C THR A 190 -13.30 -0.33 -12.38
N SER A 191 -12.93 0.95 -12.45
CA SER A 191 -12.63 1.63 -13.71
C SER A 191 -11.44 1.00 -14.44
N LEU A 192 -10.40 0.57 -13.72
CA LEU A 192 -9.22 -0.11 -14.28
C LEU A 192 -9.60 -1.45 -14.93
N PHE A 193 -10.34 -2.29 -14.20
CA PHE A 193 -10.79 -3.59 -14.71
C PHE A 193 -11.80 -3.45 -15.86
N LEU A 194 -12.66 -2.43 -15.82
CA LEU A 194 -13.58 -2.12 -16.91
C LEU A 194 -12.79 -1.72 -18.17
N LEU A 195 -11.88 -0.76 -18.06
CA LEU A 195 -11.06 -0.30 -19.18
C LEU A 195 -10.19 -1.44 -19.72
N TYR A 196 -9.58 -2.24 -18.84
CA TYR A 196 -8.83 -3.44 -19.22
C TYR A 196 -9.69 -4.40 -20.04
N SER A 197 -10.90 -4.71 -19.57
CA SER A 197 -11.81 -5.63 -20.24
C SER A 197 -12.26 -5.10 -21.61
N ILE A 198 -12.60 -3.80 -21.70
CA ILE A 198 -12.99 -3.18 -22.98
C ILE A 198 -11.80 -3.18 -23.95
N SER A 199 -10.59 -2.86 -23.49
CA SER A 199 -9.39 -2.88 -24.33
C SER A 199 -9.10 -4.28 -24.86
N MET A 200 -9.17 -5.31 -24.00
CA MET A 200 -8.98 -6.70 -24.45
C MET A 200 -10.08 -7.17 -25.41
N PHE A 201 -11.33 -6.75 -25.19
CA PHE A 201 -12.43 -7.02 -26.11
C PHE A 201 -12.18 -6.42 -27.50
N VAL A 202 -11.76 -5.15 -27.59
CA VAL A 202 -11.48 -4.48 -28.87
C VAL A 202 -10.31 -5.15 -29.60
N VAL A 203 -9.27 -5.57 -28.87
CA VAL A 203 -8.14 -6.35 -29.43
C VAL A 203 -8.63 -7.70 -29.97
N GLY A 204 -9.47 -8.40 -29.21
CA GLY A 204 -10.12 -9.63 -29.63
C GLY A 204 -10.93 -9.46 -30.91
N TYR A 205 -11.73 -8.40 -30.99
CA TYR A 205 -12.54 -8.05 -32.14
C TYR A 205 -11.69 -7.78 -33.39
N GLU A 206 -10.62 -6.99 -33.27
CA GLU A 206 -9.71 -6.70 -34.37
C GLU A 206 -9.05 -7.99 -34.88
N THR A 207 -8.56 -8.84 -33.98
CA THR A 207 -7.93 -10.12 -34.37
C THR A 207 -8.91 -11.13 -34.97
N GLY A 208 -10.19 -11.08 -34.61
CA GLY A 208 -11.25 -11.91 -35.20
C GLY A 208 -11.74 -11.44 -36.57
N SER A 209 -11.40 -10.21 -36.96
CA SER A 209 -11.76 -9.65 -38.27
C SER A 209 -10.76 -10.03 -39.37
N PHE A 210 -9.56 -10.47 -39.02
CA PHE A 210 -8.53 -10.91 -39.98
C PHE A 210 -8.57 -12.42 -40.25
N ARG A 211 -8.26 -12.82 -41.50
CA ARG A 211 -8.26 -14.23 -41.96
C ARG A 211 -7.08 -15.06 -41.43
N ILE A 212 -5.96 -14.42 -41.06
CA ILE A 212 -4.75 -15.08 -40.54
C ILE A 212 -4.67 -14.88 -39.02
N ARG A 213 -4.73 -15.99 -38.27
CA ARG A 213 -4.72 -15.97 -36.81
C ARG A 213 -3.30 -15.76 -36.27
N ARG A 214 -3.02 -14.63 -35.62
CA ARG A 214 -1.82 -14.47 -34.78
C ARG A 214 -2.08 -15.04 -33.38
N VAL A 215 -2.06 -16.37 -33.27
CA VAL A 215 -2.50 -17.13 -32.08
C VAL A 215 -1.76 -16.74 -30.79
N MET A 216 -0.51 -16.27 -30.89
CA MET A 216 0.33 -16.00 -29.71
C MET A 216 0.36 -14.53 -29.24
N ALA A 217 -0.05 -13.56 -30.05
CA ALA A 217 0.12 -12.15 -29.72
C ALA A 217 -0.84 -11.66 -28.63
N THR A 218 -2.12 -12.04 -28.73
CA THR A 218 -3.17 -11.69 -27.76
C THR A 218 -2.88 -12.21 -26.36
N PRO A 219 -2.58 -13.52 -26.14
CA PRO A 219 -2.35 -14.02 -24.79
C PRO A 219 -1.10 -13.44 -24.13
N LEU A 220 -0.06 -13.15 -24.92
CA LEU A 220 1.13 -12.47 -24.43
C LEU A 220 0.81 -11.05 -23.95
N MET A 221 -0.01 -10.31 -24.70
CA MET A 221 -0.40 -8.95 -24.34
C MET A 221 -1.32 -8.92 -23.12
N VAL A 222 -2.32 -9.81 -23.06
CA VAL A 222 -3.19 -10.03 -21.89
C VAL A 222 -2.34 -10.29 -20.64
N SER A 223 -1.36 -11.18 -20.75
CA SER A 223 -0.45 -11.53 -19.67
C SER A 223 0.43 -10.36 -19.23
N ALA A 224 0.95 -9.57 -20.17
CA ALA A 224 1.76 -8.40 -19.87
C ALA A 224 0.99 -7.35 -19.06
N PHE A 225 -0.23 -7.01 -19.47
CA PHE A 225 -1.08 -6.09 -18.72
C PHE A 225 -1.53 -6.68 -17.38
N ALA A 226 -1.87 -7.97 -17.32
CA ALA A 226 -2.22 -8.65 -16.08
C ALA A 226 -1.06 -8.66 -15.06
N LEU A 227 0.18 -8.76 -15.53
CA LEU A 227 1.37 -8.66 -14.69
C LEU A 227 1.48 -7.28 -14.04
N ILE A 228 1.24 -6.20 -14.80
CA ILE A 228 1.27 -4.83 -14.27
C ILE A 228 0.14 -4.61 -13.25
N VAL A 229 -1.08 -5.06 -13.55
CA VAL A 229 -2.22 -5.00 -12.60
C VAL A 229 -1.88 -5.72 -11.30
N THR A 230 -1.27 -6.90 -11.39
CA THR A 230 -0.85 -7.70 -10.23
C THR A 230 0.24 -6.99 -9.43
N LEU A 231 1.19 -6.34 -10.12
CA LEU A 231 2.25 -5.56 -9.47
C LEU A 231 1.67 -4.39 -8.67
N ILE A 232 0.75 -3.64 -9.27
CA ILE A 232 0.05 -2.52 -8.61
C ILE A 232 -0.71 -3.00 -7.38
N ALA A 233 -1.45 -4.11 -7.49
CA ALA A 233 -2.18 -4.68 -6.36
C ALA A 233 -1.27 -5.15 -5.22
N ASN A 234 -0.11 -5.72 -5.58
CA ASN A 234 0.90 -6.17 -4.60
C ASN A 234 1.50 -4.98 -3.84
N MET A 235 1.74 -3.87 -4.55
CA MET A 235 2.24 -2.63 -3.93
C MET A 235 1.17 -1.96 -3.04
N ASP A 236 -0.10 -1.97 -3.44
CA ASP A 236 -1.19 -1.34 -2.67
C ASP A 236 -1.55 -2.10 -1.39
N SER A 237 -1.32 -3.41 -1.40
CA SER A 237 -1.68 -4.28 -0.29
C SER A 237 -0.90 -3.97 1.00
N THR A 238 -1.56 -4.31 2.10
CA THR A 238 -1.05 -4.17 3.47
C THR A 238 -0.74 -5.53 4.12
N LYS A 239 -0.85 -6.65 3.40
CA LYS A 239 -0.55 -7.98 3.96
C LYS A 239 0.96 -8.19 4.07
N SER A 240 1.39 -8.65 5.25
CA SER A 240 2.78 -8.99 5.53
C SER A 240 3.33 -10.14 4.70
N GLU A 241 2.51 -10.94 4.01
CA GLU A 241 2.99 -12.06 3.19
C GLU A 241 3.46 -11.65 1.79
N GLN A 242 3.14 -10.43 1.34
CA GLN A 242 3.43 -9.98 -0.01
C GLN A 242 4.87 -9.45 -0.18
N ARG A 243 5.28 -9.23 -1.44
CA ARG A 243 6.70 -9.02 -1.80
C ARG A 243 7.20 -7.61 -1.49
N PHE A 244 6.31 -6.61 -1.51
CA PHE A 244 6.64 -5.22 -1.14
C PHE A 244 6.36 -4.98 0.35
N ARG A 245 7.33 -5.31 1.20
CA ARG A 245 7.23 -5.08 2.65
C ARG A 245 8.01 -3.83 3.04
N VAL A 246 7.42 -3.01 3.89
CA VAL A 246 8.21 -2.03 4.66
C VAL A 246 8.95 -2.81 5.73
N SER A 247 10.28 -2.74 5.69
CA SER A 247 11.12 -3.41 6.68
C SER A 247 10.84 -2.84 8.08
N GLN A 248 10.63 -3.73 9.05
CA GLN A 248 10.53 -3.36 10.47
C GLN A 248 11.91 -3.21 11.12
N GLN A 249 12.98 -3.37 10.35
CA GLN A 249 14.36 -3.35 10.83
C GLN A 249 14.69 -2.10 11.67
N PRO A 250 14.29 -0.87 11.29
CA PRO A 250 14.56 0.31 12.14
C PRO A 250 14.01 0.17 13.56
N LEU A 251 12.78 -0.35 13.69
CA LEU A 251 12.15 -0.56 15.00
C LEU A 251 12.79 -1.72 15.78
N ILE A 252 13.28 -2.75 15.10
CA ILE A 252 14.01 -3.87 15.72
C ILE A 252 15.36 -3.38 16.27
N GLU A 253 16.09 -2.59 15.48
CA GLU A 253 17.35 -1.97 15.91
C GLU A 253 17.14 -1.02 17.10
N LEU A 254 16.07 -0.22 17.03
CA LEU A 254 15.67 0.64 18.14
C LEU A 254 15.32 -0.19 19.40
N GLN A 255 14.57 -1.28 19.26
CA GLN A 255 14.22 -2.17 20.36
C GLN A 255 15.49 -2.74 21.02
N GLN A 256 16.46 -3.20 20.22
CA GLN A 256 17.74 -3.71 20.71
C GLN A 256 18.53 -2.62 21.44
N MET A 257 18.59 -1.41 20.89
CA MET A 257 19.22 -0.25 21.54
C MET A 257 18.59 0.04 22.91
N MET A 258 17.26 0.05 23.00
CA MET A 258 16.54 0.29 24.26
C MET A 258 16.76 -0.81 25.30
N GLN A 259 16.88 -2.07 24.86
CA GLN A 259 17.15 -3.22 25.74
C GLN A 259 18.57 -3.20 26.31
N GLN A 260 19.54 -2.70 25.55
CA GLN A 260 20.92 -2.55 26.00
C GLN A 260 21.13 -1.40 27.00
N ASN A 261 20.06 -0.65 27.34
CA ASN A 261 20.13 0.50 28.26
C ASN A 261 21.20 1.53 27.84
N ILE A 262 21.49 1.64 26.55
CA ILE A 262 22.45 2.65 26.06
C ILE A 262 21.90 4.03 26.46
N PRO A 263 22.74 4.88 27.11
CA PRO A 263 22.30 6.12 27.75
C PRO A 263 21.61 7.10 26.81
#